data_AF-A0A949ICC2-F1
#
_entry.id   AF-A0A949ICC2-F1
#
_cell.length_a   1.000
_cell.length_b   1.000
_cell.length_c   1.000
_cell.angle_alpha   90.00
_cell.angle_beta   90.00
_cell.angle_gamma   90.00
#
_symmetry.space_group_name_H-M   'P 1'
#
loop_
_entity.id
_entity.type
_entity.pdbx_description
1 polymer ?
#
loop_
_entity_poly.entity_id
_entity_poly.type
_entity_poly.pdbx_seq_one_letter_code
_entity_poly.pdbx_strand_id
1 'polypeptide(L)'
;MAFLPVGSIPVPLYIPSVGPKYTVPPQMIEVNLDVIYDHEEDVRLPLLKNIATHEAGHALGMLGHSQNKADMMYSVTDEHSRISQRDINTLTRLYQRKVDIPL
;
A
#
# COMPACT_ATOMS: atom_id res chain seq x y z
N MET A 1 -20.13 -40.14 6.01
CA MET A 1 -19.76 -40.58 7.37
C MET A 1 -19.06 -41.91 7.24
N ALA A 2 -17.78 -42.00 7.61
CA ALA A 2 -17.05 -43.26 7.67
C ALA A 2 -16.44 -43.38 9.07
N PHE A 3 -16.86 -44.40 9.82
CA PHE A 3 -16.33 -44.74 11.13
C PHE A 3 -15.29 -45.85 10.98
N LEU A 4 -14.12 -45.68 11.60
CA LEU A 4 -13.20 -46.78 11.88
C LEU A 4 -13.14 -46.95 13.41
N PRO A 5 -13.47 -48.13 13.97
CA PRO A 5 -13.41 -48.34 15.41
C PRO A 5 -12.23 -49.25 15.76
N VAL A 6 -11.21 -48.74 16.43
CA VAL A 6 -10.45 -49.50 17.45
C VAL A 6 -9.92 -48.50 18.48
N GLY A 7 -10.07 -48.85 19.75
CA GLY A 7 -9.88 -48.02 20.93
C GLY A 7 -8.74 -47.01 20.87
N SER A 8 -9.07 -45.76 21.13
CA SER A 8 -8.11 -44.73 21.53
C SER A 8 -8.92 -43.59 22.13
N ILE A 9 -8.44 -43.09 23.26
CA ILE A 9 -8.91 -41.88 23.94
C ILE A 9 -9.11 -40.80 22.86
N PRO A 10 -10.26 -40.09 22.80
CA PRO A 10 -10.45 -39.02 21.84
C PRO A 10 -9.45 -37.91 22.16
N VAL A 11 -8.30 -37.93 21.49
CA VAL A 11 -7.36 -36.82 21.52
C VAL A 11 -7.94 -35.76 20.60
N PRO A 12 -8.14 -34.51 21.06
CA PRO A 12 -8.52 -33.43 20.16
C PRO A 12 -7.43 -33.30 19.10
N LEU A 13 -7.77 -33.68 17.86
CA LEU A 13 -6.91 -33.47 16.71
C LEU A 13 -6.89 -31.98 16.42
N TYR A 14 -5.89 -31.27 16.96
CA TYR A 14 -5.64 -29.88 16.60
C TYR A 14 -5.17 -29.84 15.15
N ILE A 15 -6.09 -29.53 14.24
CA ILE A 15 -5.76 -29.20 12.86
C ILE A 15 -5.38 -27.71 12.86
N PRO A 16 -4.09 -27.35 12.73
CA PRO A 16 -3.73 -25.95 12.61
C PRO A 16 -4.43 -25.35 11.40
N SER A 17 -5.09 -24.20 11.59
CA SER A 17 -5.48 -23.35 10.48
C SER A 17 -4.21 -23.04 9.67
N VAL A 18 -4.20 -23.44 8.39
CA VAL A 18 -3.06 -23.25 7.49
C VAL A 18 -3.02 -21.80 6.93
N GLY A 19 -3.81 -20.89 7.49
CA GLY A 19 -3.87 -19.49 7.10
C GLY A 19 -2.97 -18.57 7.93
N PRO A 20 -2.61 -17.38 7.41
CA PRO A 20 -1.89 -16.39 8.19
C PRO A 20 -2.67 -16.05 9.47
N LYS A 21 -1.98 -15.96 10.60
CA LYS A 21 -2.60 -15.64 11.91
C LYS A 21 -3.24 -14.25 11.92
N TYR A 22 -2.77 -13.36 11.07
CA TYR A 22 -3.23 -11.99 10.95
C TYR A 22 -3.43 -11.64 9.47
N THR A 23 -4.49 -10.91 9.16
CA THR A 23 -4.75 -10.35 7.84
C THR A 23 -4.94 -8.86 7.98
N VAL A 24 -4.31 -8.09 7.10
CA VAL A 24 -4.51 -6.64 7.01
C VAL A 24 -5.61 -6.41 5.97
N PRO A 25 -6.65 -5.62 6.27
CA PRO A 25 -7.65 -5.25 5.27
C PRO A 25 -6.95 -4.60 4.06
N PRO A 26 -7.43 -4.82 2.84
CA PRO A 26 -6.89 -4.13 1.68
C PRO A 26 -7.09 -2.62 1.83
N GLN A 27 -6.05 -1.86 1.53
CA GLN A 27 -6.14 -0.40 1.48
C GLN A 27 -6.63 0.02 0.10
N MET A 28 -7.68 0.85 0.07
CA MET A 28 -8.21 1.40 -1.17
C MET A 28 -7.43 2.65 -1.55
N ILE A 29 -7.02 2.73 -2.81
CA ILE A 29 -6.42 3.92 -3.42
C ILE A 29 -7.44 4.49 -4.39
N GLU A 30 -7.86 5.73 -4.15
CA GLU A 30 -8.82 6.43 -4.97
C GLU A 30 -8.10 7.45 -5.85
N VAL A 31 -8.38 7.43 -7.15
CA VAL A 31 -7.81 8.37 -8.11
C VAL A 31 -8.96 9.08 -8.82
N ASN A 32 -9.02 10.41 -8.69
CA ASN A 32 -10.02 11.21 -9.38
C ASN A 32 -9.65 11.36 -10.87
N LEU A 33 -10.42 10.72 -11.74
CA LEU A 33 -10.19 10.76 -13.18
C LEU A 33 -10.64 12.05 -13.86
N ASP A 34 -11.54 12.82 -13.25
CA ASP A 34 -12.03 14.08 -13.83
C ASP A 34 -10.86 15.06 -14.01
N VAL A 35 -9.97 15.14 -13.02
CA VAL A 35 -8.73 15.94 -13.06
C VAL A 35 -7.85 15.55 -14.24
N ILE A 36 -7.88 14.27 -14.65
CA ILE A 36 -7.06 13.77 -15.76
C ILE A 36 -7.73 14.06 -17.09
N TYR A 37 -9.03 13.82 -17.21
CA TYR A 37 -9.75 13.99 -18.48
C TYR A 37 -9.89 15.45 -18.91
N ASP A 38 -9.78 16.39 -17.97
CA ASP A 38 -9.74 17.84 -18.23
C ASP A 38 -8.45 18.31 -18.94
N HIS A 39 -7.44 17.43 -19.13
CA HIS A 39 -6.18 17.76 -19.80
C HIS A 39 -6.07 17.14 -21.21
N GLU A 40 -5.16 17.72 -22.01
CA GLU A 40 -4.77 17.23 -23.34
C GLU A 40 -4.26 15.78 -23.31
N GLU A 41 -4.51 15.02 -24.38
CA GLU A 41 -4.29 13.56 -24.43
C GLU A 41 -2.85 13.15 -24.09
N ASP A 42 -1.86 13.94 -24.50
CA ASP A 42 -0.43 13.71 -24.26
C ASP A 42 -0.03 13.91 -22.79
N VAL A 43 -0.80 14.69 -22.03
CA VAL A 43 -0.58 14.98 -20.60
C VAL A 43 -1.26 13.96 -19.68
N ARG A 44 -2.36 13.33 -20.12
CA ARG A 44 -3.20 12.45 -19.29
C ARG A 44 -2.44 11.31 -18.63
N LEU A 45 -1.67 10.57 -19.41
CA LEU A 45 -0.94 9.40 -18.90
C LEU A 45 0.17 9.78 -17.91
N PRO A 46 1.04 10.77 -18.20
CA PRO A 46 1.98 11.31 -17.22
C PRO A 46 1.31 11.77 -15.92
N LEU A 47 0.21 12.52 -16.02
CA LEU A 47 -0.52 13.03 -14.87
C LEU A 47 -1.12 11.90 -14.03
N LEU A 48 -1.82 10.95 -14.66
CA LEU A 48 -2.36 9.76 -13.98
C LEU A 48 -1.25 9.00 -13.24
N LYS A 49 -0.10 8.80 -13.89
CA LYS A 49 1.04 8.11 -13.28
C LYS A 49 1.53 8.85 -12.04
N ASN A 50 1.63 10.18 -12.09
CA ASN A 50 2.12 10.96 -10.95
C ASN A 50 1.11 10.97 -9.80
N ILE A 51 -0.18 11.15 -10.09
CA ILE A 51 -1.24 11.08 -9.06
C ILE A 51 -1.25 9.68 -8.41
N ALA A 52 -1.23 8.62 -9.20
CA ALA A 52 -1.17 7.26 -8.67
C ALA A 52 0.11 7.00 -7.85
N THR A 53 1.24 7.63 -8.22
CA THR A 53 2.48 7.54 -7.45
C THR A 53 2.38 8.28 -6.11
N HIS A 54 1.72 9.45 -6.07
CA HIS A 54 1.45 10.20 -4.85
C HIS A 54 0.60 9.38 -3.87
N GLU A 55 -0.53 8.84 -4.34
CA GLU A 55 -1.42 8.02 -3.52
C GLU A 55 -0.77 6.70 -3.07
N ALA A 56 0.05 6.10 -3.93
CA ALA A 56 0.87 4.95 -3.53
C ALA A 56 1.86 5.32 -2.42
N GLY A 57 2.42 6.54 -2.42
CA GLY A 57 3.23 7.06 -1.33
C GLY A 57 2.48 7.06 0.01
N HIS A 58 1.22 7.50 0.02
CA HIS A 58 0.35 7.42 1.20
C HIS A 58 0.10 5.96 1.64
N ALA A 59 -0.18 5.07 0.70
CA ALA A 59 -0.39 3.64 1.00
C ALA A 59 0.89 2.97 1.55
N LEU A 60 2.08 3.44 1.16
CA LEU A 60 3.36 3.00 1.70
C LEU A 60 3.71 3.65 3.06
N GLY A 61 2.83 4.49 3.61
CA GLY A 61 2.97 5.10 4.93
C GLY A 61 3.66 6.46 4.95
N MET A 62 3.85 7.12 3.80
CA MET A 62 4.21 8.54 3.76
C MET A 62 2.97 9.37 4.10
N LEU A 63 2.76 9.62 5.39
CA LEU A 63 1.59 10.35 5.87
C LEU A 63 1.78 11.86 5.72
N GLY A 64 0.80 12.51 5.06
CA GLY A 64 0.78 13.96 4.84
C GLY A 64 1.53 14.41 3.59
N HIS A 65 1.48 15.71 3.32
CA HIS A 65 2.09 16.32 2.15
C HIS A 65 3.43 16.99 2.49
N SER A 66 4.35 16.97 1.53
CA SER A 66 5.55 17.82 1.56
C SER A 66 5.16 19.29 1.39
N GLN A 67 5.94 20.17 2.01
CA GLN A 67 5.87 21.62 1.78
C GLN A 67 6.70 22.07 0.56
N ASN A 68 7.49 21.17 -0.02
CA ASN A 68 8.37 21.47 -1.14
C ASN A 68 7.74 21.00 -2.46
N LYS A 69 7.49 21.95 -3.38
CA LYS A 69 6.89 21.68 -4.70
C LYS A 69 7.68 20.68 -5.56
N ALA A 70 8.99 20.53 -5.30
CA ALA A 70 9.82 19.59 -6.05
C ALA A 70 9.68 18.12 -5.60
N ASP A 71 8.95 17.85 -4.51
CA ASP A 71 8.78 16.50 -3.98
C ASP A 71 7.49 15.87 -4.55
N MET A 72 7.50 14.54 -4.77
CA MET A 72 6.32 13.81 -5.25
C MET A 72 5.16 13.91 -4.26
N MET A 73 5.45 13.96 -2.95
CA MET A 73 4.44 14.12 -1.93
C MET A 73 3.94 15.57 -1.75
N TYR A 74 4.26 16.51 -2.65
CA TYR A 74 3.67 17.84 -2.62
C TYR A 74 2.16 17.78 -2.92
N SER A 75 1.36 18.64 -2.27
CA SER A 75 -0.11 18.57 -2.33
C SER A 75 -0.72 18.83 -3.72
N VAL A 76 0.04 19.45 -4.63
CA VAL A 76 -0.41 19.70 -6.01
C VAL A 76 0.44 18.87 -6.94
N THR A 77 -0.14 17.82 -7.52
CA THR A 77 0.53 16.91 -8.45
C THR A 77 0.18 17.27 -9.89
N ASP A 78 1.21 17.38 -10.72
CA ASP A 78 1.13 17.69 -12.15
C ASP A 78 1.93 16.69 -12.99
N GLU A 79 1.91 16.82 -14.32
CA GLU A 79 2.67 16.00 -15.26
C GLU A 79 4.19 16.13 -15.14
N HIS A 80 4.68 17.15 -14.44
CA HIS A 80 6.09 17.42 -14.19
C HIS A 80 6.58 16.94 -12.82
N SER A 81 5.68 16.48 -11.96
CA SER A 81 5.99 15.97 -10.63
C SER A 81 6.85 14.71 -10.69
N ARG A 82 7.91 14.61 -9.88
CA ARG A 82 8.87 13.50 -9.90
C ARG A 82 9.23 13.08 -8.48
N ILE A 83 9.61 11.82 -8.31
CA ILE A 83 10.17 11.32 -7.06
C ILE A 83 11.46 12.09 -6.76
N SER A 84 11.48 12.79 -5.64
CA SER A 84 12.65 13.53 -5.17
C SER A 84 13.56 12.65 -4.31
N GLN A 85 14.79 13.11 -4.08
CA GLN A 85 15.67 12.47 -3.10
C GLN A 85 15.07 12.50 -1.68
N ARG A 86 14.24 13.50 -1.35
CA ARG A 86 13.58 13.60 -0.04
C ARG A 86 12.53 12.51 0.16
N ASP A 87 11.76 12.21 -0.90
CA ASP A 87 10.79 11.12 -0.90
C ASP A 87 11.50 9.77 -0.68
N ILE A 88 12.58 9.52 -1.43
CA ILE A 88 13.41 8.31 -1.31
C ILE A 88 13.97 8.17 0.10
N ASN A 89 14.52 9.25 0.66
CA ASN A 89 15.10 9.25 2.01
C ASN A 89 14.03 8.97 3.08
N THR A 90 12.82 9.50 2.90
CA THR A 90 11.70 9.28 3.82
C THR A 90 11.26 7.82 3.80
N LEU A 91 11.02 7.25 2.62
CA LEU A 91 10.68 5.82 2.48
C LEU A 91 11.79 4.93 3.03
N THR A 92 13.05 5.22 2.69
CA THR A 92 14.21 4.48 3.20
C THR A 92 14.22 4.46 4.73
N ARG A 93 14.01 5.62 5.38
CA ARG A 93 13.94 5.72 6.85
C ARG A 93 12.73 4.99 7.44
N LEU A 94 11.59 5.00 6.75
CA LEU A 94 10.37 4.31 7.20
C LEU A 94 10.59 2.79 7.22
N TYR A 95 11.08 2.24 6.11
CA TYR A 95 11.27 0.79 5.94
C TYR A 95 12.57 0.25 6.56
N GLN A 96 13.49 1.10 7.01
CA GLN A 96 14.64 0.69 7.82
C GLN A 96 14.29 0.40 9.28
N ARG A 97 13.12 0.85 9.77
CA ARG A 97 12.69 0.60 11.14
C ARG A 97 12.29 -0.85 11.32
N LYS A 98 12.55 -1.39 12.51
CA LYS A 98 12.00 -2.70 12.88
C LYS A 98 10.49 -2.58 13.03
N VAL A 99 9.77 -3.61 12.62
CA VAL A 99 8.33 -3.73 12.84
C VAL A 99 8.06 -3.81 14.34
N ASP A 100 7.21 -2.91 14.84
CA ASP A 100 6.80 -2.89 16.25
C ASP A 100 5.81 -4.03 16.57
N ILE A 101 5.00 -4.42 15.58
CA ILE A 101 4.02 -5.51 15.68
C ILE A 101 4.27 -6.49 14.53
N PRO A 102 4.70 -7.74 14.81
CA PRO A 102 4.80 -8.77 13.80
C PRO A 102 3.40 -9.22 13.38
N LEU A 103 3.16 -9.22 12.06
CA LEU A 103 2.00 -9.82 11.40
C LEU A 103 2.11 -11.35 11.34
#